data_AF-A0A962UVK5-F1
#
_entry.id   AF-A0A962UVK5-F1
#
_cell.length_a   1.000
_cell.length_b   1.000
_cell.length_c   1.000
_cell.angle_alpha   90.00
_cell.angle_beta   90.00
_cell.angle_gamma   90.00
#
_symmetry.space_group_name_H-M   'P 1'
#
loop_
_entity.id
_entity.type
_entity.pdbx_description
1 polymer ?
#
loop_
_entity_poly.entity_id
_entity_poly.type
_entity_poly.pdbx_seq_one_letter_code
_entity_poly.pdbx_strand_id
1 'polypeptide(L)'
;MSKKPELHQDDPETTGHEWDGIQEFNNPLPRWWLWTFYVTIFWAVAYSIAYPAWPMVHGATAGLLGWSTRANVAADIAAVDEANAAINTRLAETGLTEIADDPELQAYAVNAGQAVFNTWCVQCHQTGAKGAVGYPNLL
;
A
#
# COMPACT_ATOMS: atom_id res chain seq x y z
N MET A 1 -21.74 -46.43 4.87
CA MET A 1 -22.25 -45.97 3.56
C MET A 1 -22.78 -44.56 3.75
N SER A 2 -22.30 -43.61 2.96
CA SER A 2 -22.82 -42.23 2.96
C SER A 2 -24.29 -42.24 2.52
N LYS A 3 -25.14 -41.40 3.12
CA LYS A 3 -26.51 -41.21 2.65
C LYS A 3 -26.45 -40.57 1.27
N LYS A 4 -27.14 -41.16 0.29
CA LYS A 4 -27.27 -40.53 -1.02
C LYS A 4 -28.15 -39.27 -0.87
N PRO A 5 -27.75 -38.13 -1.46
CA PRO A 5 -28.60 -36.96 -1.53
C PRO A 5 -29.85 -37.29 -2.36
N GLU A 6 -31.02 -36.90 -1.86
CA GLU A 6 -32.30 -37.09 -2.53
C GLU A 6 -32.67 -35.80 -3.26
N LEU A 7 -33.06 -35.92 -4.53
CA LEU A 7 -33.58 -34.80 -5.32
C LEU A 7 -35.03 -34.52 -4.88
N HIS A 8 -35.33 -33.25 -4.67
CA HIS A 8 -36.66 -32.80 -4.26
C HIS A 8 -37.45 -32.36 -5.50
N GLN A 9 -38.78 -32.38 -5.42
CA GLN A 9 -39.65 -32.07 -6.55
C GLN A 9 -39.43 -30.65 -7.13
N ASP A 10 -38.97 -29.71 -6.29
CA ASP A 10 -38.73 -28.31 -6.67
C ASP A 10 -37.26 -28.04 -7.04
N ASP A 11 -36.40 -29.07 -7.09
CA ASP A 11 -35.00 -28.90 -7.45
C ASP A 11 -34.83 -28.67 -8.97
N PRO A 12 -33.82 -27.88 -9.38
CA PRO A 12 -33.46 -27.73 -10.79
C PRO A 12 -33.03 -29.05 -11.45
N GLU A 13 -33.19 -29.14 -12.76
CA GLU A 13 -32.70 -30.30 -13.53
C GLU A 13 -31.17 -30.46 -13.40
N THR A 14 -30.71 -31.71 -13.37
CA THR A 14 -29.28 -32.03 -13.36
C THR A 14 -28.71 -32.12 -14.78
N THR A 15 -27.38 -32.06 -14.91
CA THR A 15 -26.66 -32.11 -16.20
C THR A 15 -26.61 -33.51 -16.85
N GLY A 16 -27.24 -34.52 -16.24
CA GLY A 16 -27.40 -35.87 -16.79
C GLY A 16 -26.22 -36.83 -16.61
N HIS A 17 -25.11 -36.38 -16.00
CA HIS A 17 -23.96 -37.22 -15.67
C HIS A 17 -23.76 -37.30 -14.15
N GLU A 18 -23.31 -38.46 -13.67
CA GLU A 18 -22.95 -38.69 -12.27
C GLU A 18 -21.45 -38.98 -12.16
N TRP A 19 -20.79 -38.27 -11.25
CA TRP A 19 -19.37 -38.42 -10.94
C TRP A 19 -19.21 -38.80 -9.47
N ASP A 20 -18.92 -40.07 -9.19
CA ASP A 20 -18.72 -40.59 -7.83
C ASP A 20 -19.89 -40.25 -6.86
N GLY A 21 -21.13 -40.41 -7.34
CA GLY A 21 -22.33 -40.07 -6.57
C GLY A 21 -22.67 -38.58 -6.50
N ILE A 22 -21.91 -37.70 -7.17
CA ILE A 22 -22.19 -36.26 -7.30
C ILE A 22 -22.83 -35.99 -8.66
N GLN A 23 -23.88 -35.18 -8.66
CA GLN A 23 -24.54 -34.66 -9.85
C GLN A 23 -24.61 -33.13 -9.76
N GLU A 24 -24.62 -32.47 -10.91
CA GLU A 24 -24.58 -31.00 -10.98
C GLU A 24 -25.94 -30.46 -11.41
N PHE A 25 -26.45 -29.44 -10.69
CA PHE A 25 -27.64 -28.72 -11.11
C PHE A 25 -27.34 -27.75 -12.26
N ASN A 26 -28.22 -27.75 -13.26
CA ASN A 26 -28.17 -26.81 -14.37
C ASN A 26 -28.87 -25.49 -14.02
N ASN A 27 -28.36 -24.84 -12.97
CA ASN A 27 -28.87 -23.53 -12.55
C ASN A 27 -28.37 -22.43 -13.50
N PRO A 28 -29.22 -21.45 -13.85
CA PRO A 28 -28.72 -20.22 -14.45
C PRO A 28 -27.81 -19.51 -13.44
N LEU A 29 -26.78 -18.83 -13.96
CA LEU A 29 -25.90 -18.03 -13.12
C LEU A 29 -26.72 -16.95 -12.36
N PRO A 30 -26.43 -16.72 -11.06
CA PRO A 30 -27.14 -15.70 -10.30
C PRO A 30 -27.02 -14.33 -10.98
N ARG A 31 -28.15 -13.64 -11.18
CA ARG A 31 -28.17 -12.35 -11.91
C ARG A 31 -27.26 -11.30 -11.28
N TRP A 32 -27.20 -11.25 -9.95
CA TRP A 32 -26.31 -10.33 -9.23
C TRP A 32 -24.83 -10.63 -9.52
N TRP A 33 -24.47 -11.91 -9.65
CA TRP A 33 -23.10 -12.34 -9.97
C TRP A 33 -22.71 -11.89 -11.38
N LEU A 34 -23.62 -12.07 -12.35
CA LEU A 34 -23.42 -11.59 -13.72
C LEU A 34 -23.25 -10.07 -13.77
N TRP A 35 -24.07 -9.31 -13.04
CA TRP A 35 -23.91 -7.86 -12.95
C TRP A 35 -22.54 -7.47 -12.40
N THR A 36 -22.10 -8.07 -11.30
CA THR A 36 -20.76 -7.82 -10.74
C THR A 36 -19.67 -8.14 -11.77
N PHE A 37 -19.78 -9.26 -12.48
CA PHE A 37 -18.82 -9.64 -13.52
C PHE A 37 -18.76 -8.62 -14.67
N TYR A 38 -19.91 -8.13 -15.14
CA TYR A 38 -19.92 -7.09 -16.19
C TYR A 38 -19.41 -5.73 -15.69
N VAL A 39 -19.70 -5.38 -14.44
CA VAL A 39 -19.18 -4.14 -13.82
C VAL A 39 -17.66 -4.17 -13.72
N THR A 40 -17.05 -5.30 -13.34
CA THR A 40 -15.58 -5.39 -13.27
C THR A 40 -14.93 -5.32 -14.65
N ILE A 41 -15.55 -5.88 -15.69
CA ILE A 41 -15.09 -5.73 -17.08
C ILE A 41 -15.14 -4.25 -17.50
N PHE A 42 -16.28 -3.59 -17.27
CA PHE A 42 -16.44 -2.17 -17.58
C PHE A 42 -15.39 -1.32 -16.84
N TRP A 43 -15.20 -1.59 -15.55
CA TRP A 43 -14.20 -0.91 -14.73
C TRP A 43 -12.79 -1.12 -15.26
N ALA A 44 -12.42 -2.35 -15.63
CA ALA A 44 -11.10 -2.64 -16.20
C ALA A 44 -10.83 -1.85 -17.49
N VAL A 45 -11.81 -1.76 -18.38
CA VAL A 45 -11.70 -0.97 -19.62
C VAL A 45 -11.57 0.51 -19.30
N ALA A 46 -12.43 1.05 -18.43
CA ALA A 46 -12.38 2.45 -18.03
C ALA A 46 -11.03 2.80 -17.37
N TYR A 47 -10.52 1.93 -16.50
CA TYR A 47 -9.24 2.11 -15.81
C TYR A 47 -8.06 2.06 -16.78
N SER A 48 -8.07 1.15 -17.76
CA SER A 48 -7.06 1.05 -18.81
C SER A 48 -7.00 2.30 -19.71
N ILE A 49 -8.13 2.98 -19.90
CA ILE A 49 -8.19 4.27 -20.63
C ILE A 49 -7.72 5.43 -19.74
N ALA A 50 -8.07 5.42 -18.45
CA ALA A 50 -7.74 6.50 -17.53
C ALA A 50 -6.24 6.56 -17.17
N TYR A 51 -5.59 5.40 -17.02
CA TYR A 51 -4.22 5.26 -16.53
C TYR A 51 -3.27 4.67 -17.58
N PRO A 52 -1.95 4.73 -17.33
CA PRO A 52 -0.98 4.01 -18.15
C PRO A 52 -1.21 2.50 -18.15
N ALA A 53 -1.31 1.89 -19.33
CA ALA A 53 -1.73 0.48 -19.45
C ALA A 53 -1.00 -0.30 -20.54
N TRP A 54 -1.00 0.18 -21.78
CA TRP A 54 -0.54 -0.62 -22.92
C TRP A 54 0.91 -0.35 -23.25
N PRO A 55 1.80 -1.36 -23.25
CA PRO A 55 3.21 -1.15 -23.57
C PRO A 55 3.38 -0.86 -25.07
N MET A 56 3.96 0.30 -25.37
CA MET A 56 4.39 0.71 -26.70
C MET A 56 5.91 0.68 -26.79
N VAL A 57 6.47 0.91 -27.99
CA VAL A 57 7.92 0.83 -28.26
C VAL A 57 8.75 1.77 -27.37
N HIS A 58 8.19 2.92 -26.97
CA HIS A 58 8.90 3.95 -26.21
C HIS A 58 8.31 4.22 -24.80
N GLY A 59 7.38 3.37 -24.33
CA GLY A 59 6.71 3.55 -23.04
C GLY A 59 5.28 3.04 -23.06
N ALA A 60 4.60 3.05 -21.92
CA ALA A 60 3.18 2.74 -21.88
C ALA A 60 2.33 3.90 -22.44
N THR A 61 1.07 3.63 -22.82
CA THR A 61 0.07 4.68 -23.01
C THR A 61 0.03 5.57 -21.76
N ALA A 62 -0.21 6.88 -21.88
CA ALA A 62 -0.25 7.77 -20.72
C ALA A 62 -1.61 7.76 -19.98
N GLY A 63 -2.65 7.25 -20.65
CA GLY A 63 -4.04 7.40 -20.22
C GLY A 63 -4.54 8.85 -20.38
N LEU A 64 -5.80 9.10 -20.04
CA LEU A 64 -6.41 10.43 -20.13
C LEU A 64 -6.11 11.35 -18.93
N LEU A 65 -5.73 10.77 -17.79
CA LEU A 65 -5.50 11.54 -16.56
C LEU A 65 -4.06 12.04 -16.41
N GLY A 66 -3.15 11.66 -17.32
CA GLY A 66 -1.73 12.07 -17.24
C GLY A 66 -0.99 11.54 -16.01
N TRP A 67 -1.52 10.50 -15.37
CA TRP A 67 -0.98 9.95 -14.13
C TRP A 67 0.36 9.25 -14.35
N SER A 68 1.30 9.40 -13.40
CA SER A 68 2.50 8.55 -13.38
C SER A 68 2.95 8.24 -11.94
N THR A 69 3.38 7.01 -11.70
CA THR A 69 3.89 6.58 -10.39
C THR A 69 5.04 7.47 -9.90
N ARG A 70 5.93 7.88 -10.81
CA ARG A 70 7.09 8.71 -10.47
C ARG A 70 6.68 10.13 -10.10
N ALA A 71 5.71 10.72 -10.81
CA ALA A 71 5.22 12.05 -10.47
C ALA A 71 4.51 12.07 -9.11
N ASN A 72 3.80 11.00 -8.73
CA ASN A 72 3.18 10.93 -7.40
C ASN A 72 4.24 10.94 -6.30
N VAL A 73 5.30 10.12 -6.43
CA VAL A 73 6.38 10.11 -5.43
C VAL A 73 7.05 11.48 -5.35
N ALA A 74 7.30 12.15 -6.48
CA ALA A 74 7.87 13.49 -6.49
C ALA A 74 6.94 14.52 -5.80
N ALA A 75 5.62 14.42 -6.03
CA ALA A 75 4.63 15.26 -5.38
C ALA A 75 4.54 14.99 -3.87
N ASP A 76 4.59 13.73 -3.44
CA ASP A 76 4.57 13.34 -2.04
C ASP A 76 5.81 13.84 -1.29
N ILE A 77 7.00 13.68 -1.89
CA ILE A 77 8.25 14.22 -1.34
C ILE A 77 8.16 15.74 -1.21
N ALA A 78 7.75 16.43 -2.28
CA ALA A 78 7.62 17.90 -2.26
C ALA A 78 6.61 18.38 -1.20
N ALA A 79 5.49 17.66 -1.02
CA ALA A 79 4.50 17.99 -0.01
C ALA A 79 5.05 17.82 1.41
N VAL A 80 5.81 16.77 1.67
CA VAL A 80 6.47 16.53 2.97
C VAL A 80 7.59 17.54 3.22
N ASP A 81 8.40 17.85 2.19
CA ASP A 81 9.46 18.85 2.28
C ASP A 81 8.87 20.22 2.61
N GLU A 82 7.83 20.65 1.89
CA GLU A 82 7.13 21.93 2.16
C GLU A 82 6.53 21.96 3.57
N ALA A 83 5.86 20.88 4.00
CA ALA A 83 5.26 20.81 5.32
C ALA A 83 6.28 20.91 6.47
N ASN A 84 7.52 20.46 6.24
CA ASN A 84 8.59 20.49 7.24
C ASN A 84 9.61 21.61 7.00
N ALA A 85 9.50 22.38 5.91
CA ALA A 85 10.52 23.33 5.47
C ALA A 85 10.86 24.34 6.57
N ALA A 86 9.85 24.96 7.19
CA ALA A 86 10.06 25.99 8.20
C ALA A 86 10.89 25.51 9.39
N ILE A 87 10.61 24.31 9.92
CA ILE A 87 11.31 23.78 11.09
C ILE A 87 12.69 23.22 10.71
N ASN A 88 12.80 22.60 9.53
CA ASN A 88 14.09 22.09 9.03
C ASN A 88 15.07 23.22 8.70
N THR A 89 14.60 24.32 8.10
CA THR A 89 15.42 25.51 7.84
C THR A 89 15.92 26.12 9.15
N ARG A 90 15.02 26.33 10.13
CA ARG A 90 15.43 26.81 11.47
C ARG A 90 16.49 25.90 12.09
N LEU A 91 16.27 24.59 12.07
CA LEU A 91 17.20 23.62 12.65
C LEU A 91 18.57 23.61 11.96
N ALA A 92 18.61 23.84 10.64
CA ALA A 92 19.85 23.89 9.87
C ALA A 92 20.63 25.21 10.02
N GLU A 93 19.93 26.32 10.30
CA GLU A 93 20.54 27.64 10.49
C GLU A 93 21.01 27.89 11.93
N THR A 94 20.35 27.27 12.92
CA THR A 94 20.74 27.36 14.34
C THR A 94 22.00 26.54 14.62
N GLY A 95 22.98 27.11 15.33
CA GLY A 95 24.16 26.35 15.75
C GLY A 95 23.77 25.16 16.63
N LEU A 96 24.43 24.00 16.50
CA LEU A 96 24.06 22.79 17.24
C LEU A 96 23.95 23.00 18.76
N THR A 97 24.82 23.82 19.34
CA THR A 97 24.82 24.16 20.77
C THR A 97 23.72 25.15 21.17
N GLU A 98 23.16 25.86 20.20
CA GLU A 98 22.13 26.90 20.38
C GLU A 98 20.72 26.32 20.24
N ILE A 99 20.56 25.11 19.69
CA ILE A 99 19.25 24.44 19.56
C ILE A 99 18.56 24.30 20.91
N ALA A 100 19.33 24.06 21.98
CA ALA A 100 18.82 23.92 23.34
C ALA A 100 18.26 25.23 23.93
N ASP A 101 18.59 26.38 23.35
CA ASP A 101 18.12 27.69 23.82
C ASP A 101 16.69 28.00 23.35
N ASP A 102 16.18 27.26 22.36
CA ASP A 102 14.80 27.33 21.87
C ASP A 102 14.04 26.05 22.28
N PRO A 103 13.12 26.12 23.26
CA PRO A 103 12.40 24.94 23.75
C PRO A 103 11.58 24.21 22.69
N GLU A 104 11.05 24.92 21.69
CA GLU A 104 10.29 24.33 20.58
C GLU A 104 11.24 23.56 19.65
N LEU A 105 12.35 24.20 19.27
CA LEU A 105 13.34 23.60 18.38
C LEU A 105 14.04 22.41 19.05
N GLN A 106 14.38 22.52 20.34
CA GLN A 106 14.95 21.44 21.14
C GLN A 106 14.00 20.24 21.22
N ALA A 107 12.70 20.47 21.49
CA ALA A 107 11.73 19.39 21.54
C ALA A 107 11.61 18.68 20.19
N TYR A 108 11.56 19.42 19.09
CA TYR A 108 11.56 18.82 17.75
C TYR A 108 12.84 18.04 17.47
N ALA A 109 14.01 18.65 17.71
CA ALA A 109 15.32 18.05 17.46
C ALA A 109 15.51 16.73 18.21
N VAL A 110 15.10 16.65 19.46
CA VAL A 110 15.19 15.42 20.27
C VAL A 110 14.25 14.34 19.75
N ASN A 111 12.99 14.67 19.46
CA ASN A 111 12.01 13.68 19.00
C ASN A 111 12.31 13.18 17.57
N ALA A 112 12.57 14.10 16.64
CA ALA A 112 12.92 13.79 15.26
C ALA A 112 14.29 13.09 15.21
N GLY A 113 15.27 13.58 15.97
CA GLY A 113 16.58 12.96 16.11
C GLY A 113 16.50 11.53 16.68
N GLN A 114 15.61 11.28 17.65
CA GLN A 114 15.37 9.92 18.15
C GLN A 114 14.74 9.02 17.09
N ALA A 115 13.81 9.52 16.27
CA ALA A 115 13.26 8.77 15.15
C ALA A 115 14.33 8.41 14.09
N VAL A 116 15.20 9.37 13.75
CA VAL A 116 16.37 9.14 12.87
C VAL A 116 17.32 8.13 13.51
N PHE A 117 17.64 8.27 14.79
CA PHE A 117 18.50 7.34 15.52
C PHE A 117 17.98 5.90 15.47
N ASN A 118 16.67 5.72 15.70
CA ASN A 118 16.02 4.40 15.70
C ASN A 118 15.98 3.75 14.32
N THR A 119 16.15 4.51 13.24
CA THR A 119 16.14 3.96 11.88
C THR A 119 17.54 3.75 11.32
N TRP A 120 18.50 4.62 11.64
CA TRP A 120 19.82 4.63 11.00
C TRP A 120 20.99 4.27 11.93
N CYS A 121 20.86 4.49 13.23
CA CYS A 121 21.98 4.39 14.19
C CYS A 121 21.84 3.23 15.18
N VAL A 122 20.61 2.83 15.49
CA VAL A 122 20.29 1.82 16.52
C VAL A 122 20.92 0.46 16.26
N GLN A 123 21.17 0.13 15.00
CA GLN A 123 21.75 -1.15 14.58
C GLN A 123 23.15 -1.36 15.18
N CYS A 124 23.90 -0.27 15.35
CA CYS A 124 25.25 -0.28 15.94
C CYS A 124 25.21 0.17 17.41
N HIS A 125 24.52 1.28 17.69
CA HIS A 125 24.53 1.93 19.00
C HIS A 125 23.47 1.42 19.97
N GLN A 126 22.69 0.41 19.57
CA GLN A 126 21.65 -0.25 20.35
C GLN A 126 20.51 0.67 20.79
N THR A 127 19.40 0.06 21.24
CA THR A 127 18.27 0.79 21.82
C THR A 127 18.74 1.62 23.02
N GLY A 128 18.39 2.91 23.00
CA GLY A 128 18.82 3.85 24.04
C GLY A 128 20.29 4.27 23.92
N ALA A 129 20.92 4.11 22.75
CA ALA A 129 22.26 4.63 22.46
C ALA A 129 23.41 4.10 23.35
N LYS A 130 23.19 3.00 24.08
CA LYS A 130 24.14 2.45 25.06
C LYS A 130 25.37 1.77 24.45
N GLY A 131 25.37 1.54 23.15
CA GLY A 131 26.45 0.83 22.47
C GLY A 131 26.47 -0.67 22.74
N ALA A 132 27.50 -1.32 22.22
CA ALA A 132 27.76 -2.75 22.37
C ALA A 132 29.28 -3.00 22.31
N VAL A 133 29.72 -4.25 22.43
CA VAL A 133 31.14 -4.58 22.22
C VAL A 133 31.55 -4.14 20.80
N GLY A 134 32.51 -3.22 20.70
CA GLY A 134 32.96 -2.64 19.43
C GLY A 134 32.17 -1.40 18.95
N TYR A 135 31.12 -0.97 19.68
CA TYR A 135 30.30 0.19 19.32
C TYR A 135 30.11 1.15 20.53
N PRO A 136 30.45 2.44 20.41
CA PRO A 136 30.40 3.39 21.53
C PRO A 136 29.02 3.59 22.16
N ASN A 137 29.03 3.96 23.44
CA ASN A 137 27.88 4.54 24.15
C ASN A 137 27.79 6.05 23.80
N LEU A 138 26.61 6.51 23.39
CA LEU A 138 26.34 7.88 22.93
C LEU A 138 25.46 8.69 23.91
N LEU A 139 25.15 8.14 25.09
CA LEU A 139 24.47 8.85 26.19
C LEU A 139 25.45 9.54 27.13
#